data_AF-A0A6S7JND3-F1
#
_entry.id   AF-A0A6S7JND3-F1
#
_cell.length_a   1.000
_cell.length_b   1.000
_cell.length_c   1.000
_cell.angle_alpha   90.00
_cell.angle_beta   90.00
_cell.angle_gamma   90.00
#
_symmetry.space_group_name_H-M   'P 1'
#
loop_
_entity.id
_entity.type
_entity.pdbx_description
1 polymer ?
#
loop_
_entity_poly.entity_id
_entity_poly.type
_entity_poly.pdbx_seq_one_letter_code
_entity_poly.pdbx_strand_id
1 'polypeptide(L)'
;MASYLVNFLKSTFSYNSSYWTNKKTYSLKDGLEGLTDKETKLASYWNTPFNKICLGMKVNSFPTSWTVIDHQASSLFNLIKDGNFTLTKVGISAWESLVAYASRWLENEYRGYDEGFNFYNEYVYARIGFALSTKCKAFVGFGTAFRNGEDKLSNITCGYALCKWKTTKFAAFGYILAQ
;
A
#
# COMPACT_ATOMS: atom_id res chain seq x y z
N MET A 1 -10.93 0.96 -15.67
CA MET A 1 -9.82 0.50 -14.82
C MET A 1 -9.11 1.73 -14.29
N ALA A 2 -9.15 1.97 -12.98
CA ALA A 2 -8.34 3.04 -12.39
C ALA A 2 -6.89 2.58 -12.24
N SER A 3 -5.91 3.47 -12.33
CA SER A 3 -4.50 3.11 -12.17
C SER A 3 -3.77 4.13 -11.31
N TYR A 4 -3.22 3.65 -10.18
CA TYR A 4 -2.31 4.37 -9.29
C TYR A 4 -1.02 3.60 -9.20
N LEU A 5 0.08 4.31 -9.42
CA LEU A 5 1.41 3.74 -9.43
C LEU A 5 2.26 4.44 -8.38
N VAL A 6 2.79 3.67 -7.44
CA VAL A 6 3.40 4.15 -6.21
C VAL A 6 4.81 3.58 -6.09
N ASN A 7 5.85 4.43 -6.09
CA ASN A 7 7.24 3.97 -5.99
C ASN A 7 7.77 4.16 -4.57
N PHE A 8 8.31 3.10 -3.96
CA PHE A 8 8.85 3.10 -2.59
C PHE A 8 9.80 4.25 -2.24
N LEU A 9 10.72 4.62 -3.14
CA LEU A 9 11.80 5.58 -2.84
C LEU A 9 11.39 7.03 -3.09
N LYS A 10 10.26 7.26 -3.75
CA LYS A 10 9.76 8.61 -4.00
C LYS A 10 8.72 8.96 -2.95
N SER A 11 8.86 10.13 -2.34
CA SER A 11 7.90 10.60 -1.34
C SER A 11 6.57 11.07 -1.94
N THR A 12 6.44 11.07 -3.28
CA THR A 12 5.28 11.51 -4.06
C THR A 12 3.97 11.00 -3.47
N PHE A 13 3.91 9.71 -3.14
CA PHE A 13 2.71 9.04 -2.64
C PHE A 13 2.88 8.50 -1.23
N SER A 14 3.80 9.05 -0.42
CA SER A 14 3.89 8.73 1.01
C SER A 14 2.54 8.91 1.73
N TYR A 15 2.37 8.34 2.93
CA TYR A 15 1.10 8.40 3.67
C TYR A 15 0.50 9.82 3.78
N ASN A 16 1.35 10.82 4.06
CA ASN A 16 0.94 12.22 4.22
C ASN A 16 0.79 13.00 2.90
N SER A 17 0.99 12.35 1.75
CA SER A 17 0.87 13.02 0.47
C SER A 17 -0.55 13.55 0.24
N SER A 18 -0.66 14.83 -0.10
CA SER A 18 -1.94 15.43 -0.49
C SER A 18 -2.56 14.77 -1.73
N TYR A 19 -1.76 14.02 -2.52
CA TYR A 19 -2.29 13.27 -3.65
C TYR A 19 -3.31 12.20 -3.25
N TRP A 20 -3.31 11.72 -2.01
CA TRP A 20 -4.34 10.80 -1.53
C TRP A 20 -5.70 11.48 -1.33
N THR A 21 -5.70 12.78 -1.02
CA THR A 21 -6.88 13.53 -0.56
C THR A 21 -7.28 14.67 -1.49
N ASN A 22 -6.67 14.78 -2.67
CA ASN A 22 -7.01 15.79 -3.68
C ASN A 22 -7.48 15.15 -5.00
N LYS A 23 -8.08 15.95 -5.88
CA LYS A 23 -8.48 15.57 -7.25
C LYS A 23 -7.49 16.09 -8.32
N LYS A 24 -6.19 16.08 -8.00
CA LYS A 24 -5.12 16.45 -8.94
C LYS A 24 -4.54 15.19 -9.58
N THR A 25 -4.23 15.28 -10.88
CA THR A 25 -3.48 14.27 -11.61
C THR A 25 -1.98 14.38 -11.31
N TYR A 26 -1.24 13.30 -11.51
CA TYR A 26 0.22 13.28 -11.49
C TYR A 26 0.73 12.45 -12.67
N SER A 27 1.72 12.95 -13.42
CA SER A 27 2.34 12.25 -14.55
C SER A 27 1.35 11.55 -15.49
N LEU A 28 0.47 12.36 -16.10
CA LEU A 28 -0.57 11.87 -17.01
C LEU A 28 -0.02 11.06 -18.18
N LYS A 29 1.05 11.54 -18.81
CA LYS A 29 1.68 10.88 -19.96
C LYS A 29 2.13 9.46 -19.61
N ASP A 30 2.80 9.31 -18.47
CA ASP A 30 3.31 8.02 -18.00
C ASP A 30 2.17 7.03 -17.69
N GLY A 31 1.03 7.51 -17.19
CA GLY A 31 -0.12 6.66 -16.91
C GLY A 31 -0.87 6.17 -18.17
N LEU A 32 -0.66 6.82 -19.32
CA LEU A 32 -1.20 6.38 -20.61
C LEU A 32 -0.33 5.30 -21.27
N GLU A 33 0.89 5.08 -20.79
CA GLU A 33 1.80 4.02 -21.26
C GLU A 33 1.46 2.64 -20.65
N GLY A 34 0.44 2.54 -19.79
CA GLY A 34 0.03 1.31 -19.14
C GLY A 34 0.77 1.03 -17.83
N LEU A 35 0.97 -0.26 -17.50
CA LEU A 35 1.65 -0.70 -16.28
C LEU A 35 3.18 -0.55 -16.45
N THR A 36 3.64 0.69 -16.48
CA THR A 36 5.07 1.02 -16.44
C THR A 36 5.54 1.18 -14.99
N ASP A 37 6.86 1.10 -14.74
CA ASP A 37 7.45 1.38 -13.42
C ASP A 37 7.59 2.90 -13.17
N LYS A 38 6.64 3.70 -13.68
CA LYS A 38 6.60 5.16 -13.56
C LYS A 38 5.39 5.59 -12.74
N GLU A 39 5.62 6.43 -11.75
CA GLU A 39 4.57 6.95 -10.87
C GLU A 39 3.51 7.74 -11.65
N THR A 40 2.23 7.49 -11.38
CA THR A 40 1.11 8.20 -12.00
C THR A 40 -0.10 8.22 -11.07
N LYS A 41 -0.92 9.26 -11.24
CA LYS A 41 -2.24 9.38 -10.64
C LYS A 41 -3.19 9.92 -11.69
N LEU A 42 -4.09 9.05 -12.16
CA LEU A 42 -5.07 9.40 -13.19
C LEU A 42 -6.42 9.84 -12.58
N ALA A 43 -7.25 10.49 -13.39
CA ALA A 43 -8.57 10.98 -12.99
C ALA A 43 -9.55 9.89 -12.57
N SER A 44 -9.28 8.65 -12.98
CA SER A 44 -10.01 7.46 -12.52
C SER A 44 -9.94 7.26 -10.99
N TYR A 45 -9.10 8.00 -10.26
CA TYR A 45 -8.91 7.86 -8.80
C TYR A 45 -10.16 8.30 -8.08
N TRP A 46 -10.77 9.35 -8.61
CA TRP A 46 -11.89 10.06 -8.01
C TRP A 46 -13.17 9.95 -8.84
N ASN A 47 -13.11 9.30 -10.01
CA ASN A 47 -14.23 9.18 -10.96
C ASN A 47 -14.63 7.74 -11.31
N THR A 48 -13.97 6.71 -10.76
CA THR A 48 -14.26 5.31 -11.09
C THR A 48 -14.84 4.57 -9.89
N PRO A 49 -16.16 4.29 -9.89
CA PRO A 49 -16.76 3.31 -8.98
C PRO A 49 -16.17 1.93 -9.22
N PHE A 50 -16.10 1.11 -8.17
CA PHE A 50 -15.56 -0.25 -8.24
C PHE A 50 -16.22 -1.15 -7.19
N ASN A 51 -16.13 -2.46 -7.42
CA ASN A 51 -16.45 -3.49 -6.43
C ASN A 51 -15.22 -4.32 -6.02
N LYS A 52 -14.10 -4.16 -6.75
CA LYS A 52 -12.83 -4.83 -6.48
C LYS A 52 -11.66 -3.88 -6.61
N ILE A 53 -10.61 -4.14 -5.84
CA ILE A 53 -9.31 -3.50 -5.97
C ILE A 53 -8.26 -4.58 -6.19
N CYS A 54 -7.54 -4.51 -7.30
CA CYS A 54 -6.36 -5.32 -7.54
C CYS A 54 -5.13 -4.55 -7.08
N LEU A 55 -4.41 -5.12 -6.11
CA LEU A 55 -3.14 -4.61 -5.64
C LEU A 55 -2.02 -5.41 -6.28
N GLY A 56 -1.05 -4.72 -6.87
CA GLY A 56 0.14 -5.31 -7.46
C GLY A 56 1.39 -4.78 -6.79
N MET A 57 2.38 -5.63 -6.59
CA MET A 57 3.67 -5.24 -6.03
C MET A 57 4.81 -5.88 -6.82
N LYS A 58 5.74 -5.05 -7.29
CA LYS A 58 6.96 -5.47 -8.00
C LYS A 58 8.17 -5.14 -7.13
N VAL A 59 8.83 -6.18 -6.65
CA VAL A 59 10.02 -6.06 -5.78
C VAL A 59 11.25 -6.35 -6.61
N ASN A 60 12.21 -5.43 -6.66
CA ASN A 60 13.43 -5.55 -7.47
C ASN A 60 13.09 -5.93 -8.94
N SER A 61 13.77 -6.94 -9.49
CA SER A 61 13.57 -7.44 -10.85
C SER A 61 12.58 -8.62 -10.94
N PHE A 62 11.89 -8.95 -9.84
CA PHE A 62 10.91 -10.04 -9.85
C PHE A 62 9.62 -9.63 -10.58
N PRO A 63 8.87 -10.61 -11.14
CA PRO A 63 7.54 -10.35 -11.68
C PRO A 63 6.60 -9.71 -10.65
N THR A 64 5.68 -8.89 -11.13
CA THR A 64 4.65 -8.28 -10.27
C THR A 64 3.75 -9.37 -9.68
N SER A 65 3.65 -9.39 -8.36
CA SER A 65 2.72 -10.25 -7.63
C SER A 65 1.42 -9.50 -7.33
N TRP A 66 0.30 -10.20 -7.32
CA TRP A 66 -1.03 -9.59 -7.24
C TRP A 66 -1.88 -10.19 -6.13
N THR A 67 -2.77 -9.36 -5.61
CA THR A 67 -3.87 -9.77 -4.74
C THR A 67 -5.11 -8.93 -5.02
N VAL A 68 -6.27 -9.41 -4.61
CA VAL A 68 -7.56 -8.75 -4.87
C VAL A 68 -8.29 -8.53 -3.55
N ILE A 69 -8.81 -7.31 -3.36
CA ILE A 69 -9.68 -6.93 -2.26
C ILE A 69 -11.08 -6.70 -2.80
N ASP A 70 -12.04 -7.49 -2.32
CA ASP A 70 -13.46 -7.23 -2.56
C ASP A 70 -13.91 -6.06 -1.66
N HIS A 71 -14.20 -4.91 -2.28
CA HIS A 71 -14.66 -3.72 -1.58
C HIS A 71 -15.41 -2.80 -2.55
N GLN A 72 -16.61 -2.37 -2.15
CA GLN A 72 -17.42 -1.46 -2.96
C GLN A 72 -17.20 -0.01 -2.53
N ALA A 73 -16.81 0.85 -3.46
CA ALA A 73 -16.78 2.29 -3.23
C ALA A 73 -17.08 3.07 -4.52
N SER A 74 -17.49 4.33 -4.36
CA SER A 74 -17.75 5.23 -5.49
C SER A 74 -16.47 5.73 -6.17
N SER A 75 -15.32 5.68 -5.48
CA SER A 75 -13.97 5.90 -6.03
C SER A 75 -12.91 5.66 -4.95
N LEU A 76 -11.65 5.47 -5.34
CA LEU A 76 -10.53 5.32 -4.38
C LEU A 76 -10.35 6.61 -3.57
N PHE A 77 -10.56 7.77 -4.20
CA PHE A 77 -10.61 9.06 -3.52
C PHE A 77 -11.64 9.05 -2.39
N ASN A 78 -12.88 8.63 -2.64
CA ASN A 78 -13.91 8.64 -1.60
C ASN A 78 -13.63 7.65 -0.47
N LEU A 79 -12.98 6.52 -0.78
CA LEU A 79 -12.54 5.55 0.24
C LEU A 79 -11.42 6.10 1.13
N ILE A 80 -10.51 6.91 0.58
CA ILE A 80 -9.29 7.35 1.27
C ILE A 80 -9.41 8.75 1.89
N LYS A 81 -10.11 9.69 1.24
CA LYS A 81 -10.02 11.15 1.51
C LYS A 81 -10.29 11.56 2.95
N ASP A 82 -11.20 10.86 3.62
CA ASP A 82 -11.65 11.23 4.97
C ASP A 82 -10.71 10.71 6.07
N GLY A 83 -9.72 9.87 5.70
CA GLY A 83 -8.75 9.32 6.65
C GLY A 83 -9.32 8.29 7.62
N ASN A 84 -10.60 7.93 7.49
CA ASN A 84 -11.24 6.94 8.34
C ASN A 84 -10.73 5.54 8.02
N PHE A 85 -10.37 4.79 9.08
CA PHE A 85 -10.00 3.39 8.97
C PHE A 85 -11.16 2.57 8.43
N THR A 86 -10.89 1.74 7.42
CA THR A 86 -11.86 0.79 6.88
C THR A 86 -11.20 -0.58 6.76
N LEU A 87 -11.71 -1.55 7.52
CA LEU A 87 -11.19 -2.92 7.58
C LEU A 87 -11.34 -3.63 6.23
N THR A 88 -10.29 -4.33 5.80
CA THR A 88 -10.36 -5.35 4.74
C THR A 88 -10.45 -6.74 5.35
N LYS A 89 -10.91 -7.72 4.56
CA LYS A 89 -11.03 -9.12 5.01
C LYS A 89 -10.36 -10.08 4.03
N VAL A 90 -9.25 -9.67 3.42
CA VAL A 90 -8.52 -10.54 2.49
C VAL A 90 -7.59 -11.51 3.23
N GLY A 91 -7.25 -11.20 4.48
CA GLY A 91 -6.48 -12.07 5.33
C GLY A 91 -5.00 -12.12 4.96
N ILE A 92 -4.24 -12.73 5.85
CA ILE A 92 -2.79 -12.65 5.84
C ILE A 92 -2.14 -13.22 4.57
N SER A 93 -2.65 -14.34 4.06
CA SER A 93 -2.10 -15.01 2.87
C SER A 93 -2.21 -14.14 1.62
N ALA A 94 -3.25 -13.30 1.54
CA ALA A 94 -3.43 -12.35 0.44
C ALA A 94 -2.41 -11.20 0.48
N TRP A 95 -1.98 -10.79 1.66
CA TRP A 95 -0.94 -9.79 1.84
C TRP A 95 0.46 -10.37 1.63
N GLU A 96 0.69 -11.61 2.04
CA GLU A 96 1.92 -12.34 1.76
C GLU A 96 2.15 -12.59 0.29
N SER A 97 1.09 -12.88 -0.47
CA SER A 97 1.22 -13.17 -1.91
C SER A 97 1.83 -11.99 -2.68
N LEU A 98 1.68 -10.75 -2.20
CA LEU A 98 2.30 -9.56 -2.78
C LEU A 98 3.83 -9.55 -2.65
N VAL A 99 4.38 -10.33 -1.72
CA VAL A 99 5.79 -10.27 -1.32
C VAL A 99 6.40 -11.67 -1.41
N ALA A 100 6.60 -12.16 -2.64
CA ALA A 100 7.03 -13.52 -2.97
C ALA A 100 8.24 -14.08 -2.17
N TYR A 101 9.15 -13.22 -1.67
CA TYR A 101 10.32 -13.64 -0.89
C TYR A 101 10.11 -13.58 0.64
N ALA A 102 8.97 -13.03 1.07
CA ALA A 102 8.57 -12.91 2.46
C ALA A 102 7.60 -14.02 2.89
N SER A 103 7.79 -15.24 2.39
CA SER A 103 6.99 -16.41 2.78
C SER A 103 7.44 -17.08 4.10
N ARG A 104 8.48 -16.57 4.77
CA ARG A 104 9.01 -17.14 6.03
C ARG A 104 8.78 -16.28 7.28
N TRP A 105 7.91 -15.27 7.21
CA TRP A 105 7.64 -14.37 8.36
C TRP A 105 6.53 -14.88 9.28
N LEU A 106 5.78 -15.89 8.83
CA LEU A 106 4.60 -16.40 9.52
C LEU A 106 4.78 -17.74 10.23
N GLU A 107 5.94 -18.37 10.12
CA GLU A 107 6.29 -19.49 10.99
C GLU A 107 6.58 -18.93 12.39
N ASN A 108 5.53 -18.65 13.16
CA ASN A 108 5.39 -18.96 14.59
C ASN A 108 4.24 -18.16 15.24
N GLU A 109 3.17 -18.92 15.50
CA GLU A 109 2.22 -18.81 16.61
C GLU A 109 1.68 -17.42 17.00
N TYR A 110 0.39 -17.26 16.65
CA TYR A 110 -0.65 -16.50 17.36
C TYR A 110 -0.40 -15.00 17.55
N ARG A 111 -0.59 -14.14 16.53
CA ARG A 111 -0.45 -12.68 16.72
C ARG A 111 -1.43 -11.90 15.85
N GLY A 112 -2.31 -11.14 16.50
CA GLY A 112 -3.25 -10.24 15.86
C GLY A 112 -2.58 -9.34 14.82
N TYR A 113 -3.33 -9.03 13.78
CA TYR A 113 -2.93 -8.19 12.67
C TYR A 113 -4.00 -7.15 12.41
N ASP A 114 -3.58 -6.04 11.83
CA ASP A 114 -4.49 -5.03 11.30
C ASP A 114 -4.33 -5.01 9.79
N GLU A 115 -5.45 -4.91 9.08
CA GLU A 115 -5.48 -4.72 7.64
C GLU A 115 -6.54 -3.69 7.26
N GLY A 116 -6.28 -2.91 6.20
CA GLY A 116 -7.32 -2.08 5.62
C GLY A 116 -6.86 -0.80 4.95
N PHE A 117 -7.83 0.07 4.75
CA PHE A 117 -7.67 1.41 4.22
C PHE A 117 -7.48 2.41 5.37
N ASN A 118 -6.62 3.41 5.15
CA ASN A 118 -6.23 4.40 6.17
C ASN A 118 -5.86 3.74 7.52
N PHE A 119 -5.18 2.60 7.44
CA PHE A 119 -4.69 1.91 8.61
C PHE A 119 -3.57 2.71 9.28
N TYR A 120 -3.62 2.80 10.60
CA TYR A 120 -2.51 3.29 11.40
C TYR A 120 -2.46 2.59 12.75
N ASN A 121 -1.24 2.36 13.24
CA ASN A 121 -0.98 2.01 14.63
C ASN A 121 0.17 2.88 15.15
N GLU A 122 0.74 2.51 16.30
CA GLU A 122 1.84 3.25 16.93
C GLU A 122 3.08 3.40 16.03
N TYR A 123 3.32 2.44 15.13
CA TYR A 123 4.56 2.34 14.34
C TYR A 123 4.36 2.53 12.84
N VAL A 124 3.24 2.07 12.30
CA VAL A 124 2.99 1.95 10.85
C VAL A 124 1.74 2.73 10.49
N TYR A 125 1.84 3.48 9.41
CA TYR A 125 0.73 4.16 8.75
C TYR A 125 0.67 3.67 7.31
N ALA A 126 -0.52 3.38 6.79
CA ALA A 126 -0.73 2.93 5.42
C ALA A 126 -2.05 3.46 4.88
N ARG A 127 -2.07 3.89 3.63
CA ARG A 127 -3.34 4.19 2.94
C ARG A 127 -4.07 2.92 2.55
N ILE A 128 -3.31 1.89 2.18
CA ILE A 128 -3.80 0.53 1.95
C ILE A 128 -2.71 -0.39 2.47
N GLY A 129 -2.97 -1.20 3.49
CA GLY A 129 -1.91 -2.03 4.03
C GLY A 129 -2.31 -3.01 5.11
N PHE A 130 -1.30 -3.72 5.57
CA PHE A 130 -1.37 -4.75 6.58
C PHE A 130 -0.16 -4.65 7.51
N ALA A 131 -0.37 -4.89 8.81
CA ALA A 131 0.70 -4.99 9.79
C ALA A 131 0.49 -6.18 10.73
N LEU A 132 1.54 -6.97 10.89
CA LEU A 132 1.64 -7.99 11.93
C LEU A 132 1.99 -7.34 13.27
N SER A 133 1.19 -7.62 14.30
CA SER A 133 1.39 -7.15 15.67
C SER A 133 1.34 -5.62 15.84
N THR A 134 0.76 -5.17 16.95
CA THR A 134 0.69 -3.74 17.32
C THR A 134 2.05 -3.08 17.47
N LYS A 135 3.12 -3.86 17.68
CA LYS A 135 4.52 -3.41 17.77
C LYS A 135 5.31 -3.41 16.45
N CYS A 136 4.65 -3.62 15.30
CA CYS A 136 5.29 -3.84 14.01
C CYS A 136 6.26 -5.03 14.05
N LYS A 137 5.81 -6.22 13.66
CA LYS A 137 6.73 -7.33 13.36
C LYS A 137 7.09 -7.36 11.88
N ALA A 138 6.08 -7.15 11.05
CA ALA A 138 6.21 -6.90 9.64
C ALA A 138 5.04 -6.02 9.18
N PHE A 139 5.22 -5.31 8.07
CA PHE A 139 4.12 -4.65 7.39
C PHE A 139 4.31 -4.74 5.89
N VAL A 140 3.20 -4.65 5.16
CA VAL A 140 3.16 -4.46 3.71
C VAL A 140 2.13 -3.38 3.40
N GLY A 141 2.40 -2.50 2.44
CA GLY A 141 1.40 -1.49 2.11
C GLY A 141 1.80 -0.50 1.03
N PHE A 142 0.83 0.34 0.73
CA PHE A 142 0.82 1.42 -0.25
C PHE A 142 0.49 2.73 0.46
N GLY A 143 1.20 3.79 0.10
CA GLY A 143 1.15 5.07 0.78
C GLY A 143 1.48 4.93 2.25
N THR A 144 2.66 4.39 2.54
CA THR A 144 3.05 4.12 3.93
C THR A 144 3.83 5.27 4.58
N ALA A 145 3.95 5.20 5.90
CA ALA A 145 4.95 5.91 6.69
C ALA A 145 5.27 5.06 7.93
N PHE A 146 6.49 5.15 8.41
CA PHE A 146 6.96 4.33 9.54
C PHE A 146 7.65 5.18 10.59
N ARG A 147 7.25 5.06 11.86
CA ARG A 147 7.97 5.65 13.00
C ARG A 147 9.10 4.72 13.41
N ASN A 148 10.34 5.20 13.31
CA ASN A 148 11.48 4.52 13.93
C ASN A 148 11.58 4.92 15.42
N GLY A 149 12.41 4.22 16.19
CA GLY A 149 12.66 4.53 17.61
C GLY A 149 13.34 5.88 17.90
N GLU A 150 13.48 6.75 16.91
CA GLU A 150 14.00 8.13 17.03
C GLU A 150 12.89 9.17 16.78
N ASP A 151 11.61 8.78 16.86
CA ASP A 151 10.42 9.59 16.59
C ASP A 151 10.36 10.23 15.18
N LYS A 152 11.23 9.79 14.25
CA LYS A 152 11.23 10.26 12.87
C LYS A 152 10.35 9.37 12.01
N LEU A 153 9.39 10.00 11.33
CA LEU A 153 8.61 9.36 10.28
C LEU A 153 9.51 9.16 9.04
N SER A 154 9.89 7.91 8.79
CA SER A 154 10.51 7.51 7.54
C SER A 154 9.43 7.35 6.48
N ASN A 155 9.55 8.13 5.40
CA ASN A 155 8.68 8.02 4.24
C ASN A 155 9.07 6.78 3.44
N ILE A 156 8.33 5.70 3.66
CA ILE A 156 8.36 4.50 2.84
C ILE A 156 7.07 4.55 2.04
N THR A 157 7.10 4.60 0.71
CA THR A 157 5.87 4.89 -0.04
C THR A 157 5.11 3.64 -0.47
N CYS A 158 5.78 2.54 -0.81
CA CYS A 158 5.13 1.27 -1.15
C CYS A 158 6.07 0.08 -1.07
N GLY A 159 5.76 -0.93 -0.26
CA GLY A 159 6.60 -2.12 -0.14
C GLY A 159 6.31 -2.85 1.14
N TYR A 160 7.33 -3.52 1.68
CA TYR A 160 7.21 -4.20 2.96
C TYR A 160 8.44 -3.95 3.84
N ALA A 161 8.26 -4.10 5.15
CA ALA A 161 9.37 -4.09 6.09
C ALA A 161 9.17 -5.09 7.19
N LEU A 162 10.28 -5.36 7.86
CA LEU A 162 10.41 -6.35 8.91
C LEU A 162 11.03 -5.64 10.10
N CYS A 163 10.26 -5.56 11.16
CA CYS A 163 10.58 -4.74 12.32
C CYS A 163 11.09 -5.71 13.41
N LYS A 164 12.33 -6.18 13.17
CA LYS A 164 13.20 -6.88 14.14
C LYS A 164 14.04 -5.84 14.90
N TRP A 165 15.12 -6.26 15.57
CA TRP A 165 16.11 -5.39 16.21
C TRP A 165 16.61 -4.26 15.30
N LYS A 166 16.76 -4.56 14.01
CA LYS A 166 16.97 -3.57 12.94
C LYS A 166 15.83 -3.72 11.95
N THR A 167 15.17 -2.60 11.63
CA THR A 167 14.13 -2.63 10.60
C THR A 167 14.77 -2.79 9.23
N THR A 168 14.44 -3.88 8.53
CA THR A 168 14.86 -4.09 7.14
C THR A 168 13.67 -3.78 6.25
N LYS A 169 13.88 -2.90 5.27
CA LYS A 169 12.82 -2.38 4.40
C LYS A 169 13.11 -2.83 2.97
N PHE A 170 12.07 -3.22 2.25
CA PHE A 170 12.16 -3.68 0.87
C PHE A 170 11.30 -2.81 -0.01
N ALA A 171 11.98 -2.21 -0.98
CA ALA A 171 11.37 -1.34 -1.95
C ALA A 171 10.51 -2.13 -2.93
N ALA A 172 9.32 -1.62 -3.21
CA ALA A 172 8.52 -2.09 -4.30
C ALA A 172 7.94 -0.96 -5.14
N PHE A 173 7.61 -1.31 -6.37
CA PHE A 173 6.69 -0.53 -7.17
C PHE A 173 5.29 -1.10 -7.00
N GLY A 174 4.35 -0.24 -6.61
CA GLY A 174 2.97 -0.60 -6.29
C GLY A 174 2.01 -0.21 -7.39
N TYR A 175 1.07 -1.09 -7.69
CA TYR A 175 -0.03 -0.90 -8.61
C TYR A 175 -1.34 -1.00 -7.82
N ILE A 176 -2.25 -0.03 -7.97
CA ILE A 176 -3.60 -0.09 -7.41
C ILE A 176 -4.57 0.08 -8.58
N LEU A 177 -5.34 -0.96 -8.86
CA LEU A 177 -6.31 -0.98 -9.94
C LEU A 177 -7.72 -1.16 -9.39
N ALA A 178 -8.63 -0.22 -9.70
CA ALA A 178 -10.03 -0.31 -9.33
C ALA A 178 -10.86 -0.91 -10.49
N GLN A 179 -11.67 -1.92 -10.18
CA GLN A 179 -12.47 -2.71 -11.12
C GLN A 179 -13.94 -2.81 -10.68
#